data_AF-A0A2V1NH60-F1
#
_entry.id   AF-A0A2V1NH60-F1
#
_cell.length_a   1.000
_cell.length_b   1.000
_cell.length_c   1.000
_cell.angle_alpha   90.00
_cell.angle_beta   90.00
_cell.angle_gamma   90.00
#
_symmetry.space_group_name_H-M   'P 1'
#
loop_
_entity.id
_entity.type
_entity.pdbx_description
1 polymer ?
#
loop_
_entity_poly.entity_id
_entity_poly.type
_entity_poly.pdbx_seq_one_letter_code
_entity_poly.pdbx_strand_id
1 'polypeptide(L)'
;MQLEDRTDPLKPAVRTVRLVFTDDNGRPIRRLTWTRIWKRIREGANRLLQAAGSSVRVPEKLTLHGLRDFYASALIKAGENVKTVQVRLGHSKPSITLDKYTGLWPAAEDTTAAAIEQVLGEAGTAARDLMAAAIRKALEALPPLTLPVQCAPVVPSQPGRRTPVAA
;
A
#
# COMPACT_ATOMS: atom_id res chain seq x y z
N MET A 1 -32.85 -10.46 -24.79
CA MET A 1 -32.47 -9.42 -25.77
C MET A 1 -31.15 -9.81 -26.38
N GLN A 2 -30.97 -9.67 -27.71
CA GLN A 2 -29.66 -9.84 -28.32
C GLN A 2 -28.86 -8.54 -28.12
N LEU A 3 -27.67 -8.67 -27.54
CA LEU A 3 -26.73 -7.57 -27.32
C LEU A 3 -25.43 -7.90 -28.05
N GLU A 4 -24.90 -6.93 -28.78
CA GLU A 4 -23.55 -7.00 -29.31
C GLU A 4 -22.57 -6.78 -28.15
N ASP A 5 -21.94 -7.87 -27.72
CA ASP A 5 -20.89 -7.86 -26.73
C ASP A 5 -19.58 -7.42 -27.39
N ARG A 6 -19.15 -6.20 -27.07
CA ARG A 6 -17.88 -5.59 -27.50
C ARG A 6 -16.81 -5.59 -26.41
N THR A 7 -16.93 -6.49 -25.42
CA THR A 7 -15.93 -6.60 -24.34
C THR A 7 -14.54 -6.89 -24.90
N ASP A 8 -14.46 -7.76 -25.92
CA ASP A 8 -13.28 -7.85 -26.79
C ASP A 8 -13.55 -7.05 -28.07
N PRO A 9 -12.91 -5.89 -28.28
CA PRO A 9 -13.14 -5.08 -29.47
C PRO A 9 -12.69 -5.76 -30.76
N LEU A 10 -11.81 -6.76 -30.67
CA LEU A 10 -11.31 -7.51 -31.82
C LEU A 10 -12.25 -8.66 -32.22
N LYS A 11 -13.15 -9.08 -31.32
CA LYS A 11 -14.08 -10.20 -31.53
C LYS A 11 -15.49 -9.86 -31.01
N PRO A 12 -16.22 -8.96 -31.71
CA PRO A 12 -17.60 -8.67 -31.34
C PRO A 12 -18.46 -9.93 -31.45
N ALA A 13 -19.20 -10.26 -30.40
CA ALA A 13 -20.07 -11.43 -30.34
C ALA A 13 -21.50 -11.02 -30.02
N VAL A 14 -22.48 -11.55 -30.76
CA VAL A 14 -23.89 -11.34 -30.41
C VAL A 14 -24.29 -12.36 -29.36
N ARG A 15 -24.74 -11.88 -28.20
CA ARG A 15 -25.13 -12.73 -27.07
C ARG A 15 -26.56 -12.45 -26.65
N THR A 16 -27.29 -13.51 -26.31
CA THR A 16 -28.59 -13.37 -25.66
C THR A 16 -28.37 -13.11 -24.18
N VAL A 17 -28.69 -11.91 -23.73
CA VAL A 17 -28.51 -11.49 -22.35
C VAL A 17 -29.83 -11.09 -21.70
N ARG A 18 -29.89 -11.25 -20.37
CA ARG A 18 -30.90 -10.65 -19.50
C ARG A 18 -30.32 -9.37 -18.90
N LEU A 19 -30.94 -8.24 -19.21
CA LEU A 19 -30.53 -6.95 -18.66
C LEU A 19 -31.01 -6.83 -17.21
N VAL A 20 -30.16 -6.29 -16.33
CA VAL A 20 -30.50 -6.00 -14.92
C VAL A 20 -31.19 -4.64 -14.80
N PHE A 21 -30.73 -3.65 -15.57
CA PHE A 21 -31.26 -2.28 -15.52
C PHE A 21 -32.15 -2.01 -16.74
N THR A 22 -33.44 -2.29 -16.56
CA THR A 22 -34.47 -2.08 -17.59
C THR A 22 -35.53 -1.09 -17.12
N ASP A 23 -36.23 -0.48 -18.07
CA ASP A 23 -37.48 0.22 -17.79
C ASP A 23 -38.64 -0.79 -17.59
N ASP A 24 -39.83 -0.26 -17.30
CA ASP A 24 -41.05 -1.05 -17.07
C ASP A 24 -41.45 -1.91 -18.28
N ASN A 25 -40.91 -1.61 -19.47
CA ASN A 25 -41.14 -2.36 -20.70
C ASN A 25 -39.99 -3.34 -21.03
N GLY A 26 -39.03 -3.54 -20.11
CA GLY A 26 -37.89 -4.43 -20.31
C GLY A 26 -36.80 -3.90 -21.23
N ARG A 27 -36.84 -2.61 -21.60
CA ARG A 27 -35.83 -1.97 -22.48
C ARG A 27 -34.65 -1.44 -21.65
N PRO A 28 -33.43 -1.34 -22.22
CA PRO A 28 -32.29 -0.80 -21.50
C PRO A 28 -32.50 0.67 -21.09
N ILE A 29 -32.18 0.98 -19.84
CA ILE A 29 -32.20 2.37 -19.36
C ILE A 29 -31.10 3.17 -20.07
N ARG A 30 -31.49 4.20 -20.81
CA ARG A 30 -30.55 5.11 -21.50
C ARG A 30 -29.91 6.11 -20.52
N ARG A 31 -28.70 6.58 -20.84
CA ARG A 31 -27.95 7.58 -20.04
C ARG A 31 -28.78 8.80 -19.63
N LEU A 32 -29.55 9.37 -20.54
CA LEU A 32 -30.36 10.57 -20.26
C LEU A 32 -31.52 10.29 -19.30
N THR A 33 -32.08 9.08 -19.37
CA THR A 33 -33.09 8.61 -18.41
C THR A 33 -32.47 8.44 -17.03
N TRP A 34 -31.26 7.89 -16.94
CA TRP A 34 -30.50 7.80 -15.69
C TRP A 34 -30.28 9.14 -15.00
N THR A 35 -29.91 10.20 -15.73
CA THR A 35 -29.75 11.55 -15.15
C THR A 35 -31.06 12.07 -14.53
N ARG A 36 -32.21 11.82 -15.19
CA ARG A 36 -33.53 12.23 -14.69
C ARG A 36 -33.95 11.44 -13.46
N ILE A 37 -33.73 10.13 -13.47
CA ILE A 37 -33.98 9.25 -12.31
C ILE A 37 -33.13 9.72 -11.12
N TRP A 38 -31.84 9.96 -11.35
CA TRP A 38 -30.92 10.42 -10.31
C TRP A 38 -31.37 11.74 -9.67
N LYS A 39 -31.78 12.73 -10.47
CA LYS A 39 -32.31 13.99 -9.96
C LYS A 39 -33.49 13.76 -9.00
N ARG A 40 -34.45 12.91 -9.38
CA ARG A 40 -35.61 12.59 -8.53
C ARG A 40 -35.21 11.89 -7.24
N ILE A 41 -34.29 10.93 -7.30
CA ILE A 41 -33.77 10.22 -6.12
C ILE A 41 -33.09 11.20 -5.17
N ARG A 42 -32.23 12.08 -5.69
CA ARG A 42 -31.54 13.11 -4.91
C ARG A 42 -32.51 14.06 -4.21
N GLU A 43 -33.49 14.57 -4.94
CA GLU A 43 -34.52 15.46 -4.39
C GLU A 43 -35.36 14.77 -3.32
N GLY A 44 -35.74 13.50 -3.56
CA GLY A 44 -36.43 12.68 -2.57
C GLY A 44 -35.60 12.47 -1.31
N ALA A 45 -34.33 12.09 -1.46
CA ALA A 45 -33.41 11.91 -0.34
C ALA A 45 -33.22 13.21 0.47
N ASN A 46 -33.06 14.35 -0.20
CA ASN A 46 -32.94 15.65 0.47
C ASN A 46 -34.21 16.04 1.23
N ARG A 47 -35.41 15.75 0.69
CA ARG A 47 -36.67 15.95 1.42
C ARG A 47 -36.75 15.10 2.68
N LEU A 48 -36.35 13.83 2.61
CA LEU A 48 -36.35 12.92 3.77
C LEU A 48 -35.33 13.38 4.83
N LEU A 49 -34.12 13.79 4.41
CA LEU A 49 -33.10 14.32 5.31
C LEU A 49 -33.59 15.59 6.02
N GLN A 50 -34.25 16.49 5.30
CA GLN A 50 -34.83 17.70 5.88
C GLN A 50 -35.97 17.38 6.87
N ALA A 51 -36.86 16.44 6.52
CA ALA A 51 -37.93 16.00 7.42
C ALA A 51 -37.39 15.34 8.71
N ALA A 52 -36.23 14.68 8.62
CA ALA A 52 -35.50 14.13 9.76
C ALA A 52 -34.70 15.17 10.56
N GLY A 53 -34.74 16.46 10.19
CA GLY A 53 -34.02 17.54 10.86
C GLY A 53 -32.51 17.55 10.60
N SER A 54 -32.02 16.82 9.59
CA SER A 54 -30.60 16.79 9.23
C SER A 54 -30.20 18.08 8.50
N SER A 55 -29.07 18.67 8.90
CA SER A 55 -28.42 19.77 8.17
C SER A 55 -27.67 19.28 6.92
N VAL A 56 -27.47 17.96 6.79
CA VAL A 56 -26.75 17.34 5.68
C VAL A 56 -27.69 17.21 4.48
N ARG A 57 -27.21 17.64 3.32
CA ARG A 57 -27.90 17.50 2.03
C ARG A 57 -26.97 16.91 0.98
N VAL A 58 -27.55 16.14 0.08
CA VAL A 58 -26.87 15.67 -1.13
C VAL A 58 -26.68 16.87 -2.08
N PRO A 59 -25.43 17.19 -2.48
CA PRO A 59 -25.15 18.34 -3.34
C PRO A 59 -25.84 18.25 -4.70
N GLU A 60 -26.31 19.38 -5.22
CA GLU A 60 -26.96 19.40 -6.55
C GLU A 60 -26.04 19.01 -7.69
N LYS A 61 -24.76 19.37 -7.57
CA LYS A 61 -23.72 19.05 -8.56
C LYS A 61 -23.28 17.59 -8.51
N LEU A 62 -23.71 16.80 -7.52
CA LEU A 62 -23.36 15.38 -7.46
C LEU A 62 -24.09 14.64 -8.59
N THR A 63 -23.31 14.12 -9.53
CA THR A 63 -23.81 13.29 -10.64
C THR A 63 -23.59 11.81 -10.35
N LEU A 64 -24.13 10.92 -11.18
CA LEU A 64 -23.80 9.49 -11.13
C LEU A 64 -22.30 9.23 -11.31
N HIS A 65 -21.61 10.03 -12.11
CA HIS A 65 -20.15 9.96 -12.21
C HIS A 65 -19.47 10.39 -10.90
N GLY A 66 -20.06 11.36 -10.19
CA GLY A 66 -19.60 11.75 -8.86
C GLY A 66 -19.68 10.63 -7.82
N LEU A 67 -20.58 9.65 -8.00
CA LEU A 67 -20.60 8.45 -7.14
C LEU A 67 -19.39 7.56 -7.38
N ARG A 68 -18.91 7.48 -8.62
CA ARG A 68 -17.66 6.79 -8.95
C ARG A 68 -16.47 7.49 -8.32
N ASP A 69 -16.50 8.82 -8.28
CA ASP A 69 -15.47 9.62 -7.62
C ASP A 69 -15.49 9.42 -6.10
N PHE A 70 -16.68 9.40 -5.49
CA PHE A 70 -16.85 9.05 -4.08
C PHE A 70 -16.32 7.64 -3.76
N TYR A 71 -16.62 6.66 -4.60
CA TYR A 71 -16.13 5.29 -4.43
C TYR A 71 -14.59 5.22 -4.47
N ALA A 72 -13.95 5.92 -5.41
CA ALA A 72 -12.50 6.02 -5.47
C ALA A 72 -11.92 6.65 -4.20
N SER A 73 -12.46 7.80 -3.78
CA SER A 73 -12.00 8.51 -2.57
C SER A 73 -12.17 7.66 -1.31
N ALA A 74 -13.24 6.87 -1.21
CA ALA A 74 -13.47 5.98 -0.07
C ALA A 74 -12.41 4.87 0.00
N LEU A 75 -12.05 4.26 -1.13
CA LEU A 75 -11.00 3.23 -1.18
C LEU A 75 -9.63 3.81 -0.80
N ILE A 76 -9.29 4.99 -1.33
CA ILE A 76 -8.01 5.65 -1.03
C ILE A 76 -7.91 6.00 0.44
N LYS A 77 -9.00 6.54 1.02
CA LYS A 77 -9.06 6.84 2.46
C LYS A 77 -8.94 5.58 3.33
N ALA A 78 -9.38 4.43 2.83
CA ALA A 78 -9.20 3.13 3.49
C ALA A 78 -7.76 2.60 3.40
N GLY A 79 -6.85 3.29 2.71
CA GLY A 79 -5.44 2.89 2.56
C GLY A 79 -5.20 1.92 1.40
N GLU A 80 -6.14 1.78 0.47
CA GLU A 80 -5.96 0.90 -0.68
C GLU A 80 -4.86 1.41 -1.63
N ASN A 81 -4.17 0.46 -2.26
CA ASN A 81 -3.14 0.78 -3.22
C ASN A 81 -3.73 1.22 -4.58
N VAL A 82 -2.92 1.94 -5.36
CA VAL A 82 -3.32 2.51 -6.66
C VAL A 82 -3.81 1.43 -7.63
N LYS A 83 -3.17 0.26 -7.66
CA LYS A 83 -3.53 -0.84 -8.56
C LYS A 83 -4.89 -1.42 -8.22
N THR A 84 -5.20 -1.62 -6.94
CA THR A 84 -6.52 -2.08 -6.48
C THR A 84 -7.58 -1.09 -6.90
N VAL A 85 -7.37 0.21 -6.62
CA VAL A 85 -8.32 1.27 -6.98
C VAL A 85 -8.52 1.31 -8.50
N GLN A 86 -7.45 1.24 -9.29
CA GLN A 86 -7.51 1.21 -10.76
C GLN A 86 -8.35 0.03 -11.27
N VAL A 87 -8.09 -1.19 -10.79
CA VAL A 87 -8.80 -2.40 -11.23
C VAL A 87 -10.27 -2.34 -10.83
N ARG A 88 -10.58 -1.89 -9.61
CA ARG A 88 -11.96 -1.73 -9.13
C ARG A 88 -12.75 -0.69 -9.93
N LEU A 89 -12.09 0.36 -10.37
CA LEU A 89 -12.67 1.35 -11.26
C LEU A 89 -12.76 0.83 -12.70
N GLY A 90 -11.90 -0.09 -13.11
CA GLY A 90 -11.81 -0.53 -14.51
C GLY A 90 -11.12 0.50 -15.40
N HIS A 91 -10.17 1.27 -14.85
CA HIS A 91 -9.32 2.13 -15.66
C HIS A 91 -8.32 1.27 -16.44
N SER A 92 -8.22 1.51 -17.75
CA SER A 92 -7.29 0.79 -18.63
C SER A 92 -5.83 1.02 -18.25
N LYS A 93 -5.51 2.20 -17.72
CA LYS A 93 -4.17 2.58 -17.30
C LYS A 93 -4.18 3.11 -15.85
N PRO A 94 -3.16 2.79 -15.03
CA PRO A 94 -3.00 3.37 -13.69
C PRO A 94 -2.92 4.89 -13.70
N SER A 95 -2.34 5.49 -14.75
CA SER A 95 -2.18 6.94 -14.88
C SER A 95 -3.51 7.68 -14.74
N ILE A 96 -4.60 7.16 -15.32
CA ILE A 96 -5.95 7.77 -15.21
C ILE A 96 -6.38 7.93 -13.74
N THR A 97 -6.06 6.95 -12.90
CA THR A 97 -6.36 7.00 -11.46
C THR A 97 -5.45 7.99 -10.75
N LEU A 98 -4.16 7.97 -11.02
CA LEU A 98 -3.18 8.88 -10.43
C LEU A 98 -3.47 10.34 -10.82
N ASP A 99 -3.64 10.63 -12.10
CA ASP A 99 -3.92 11.98 -12.62
C ASP A 99 -5.12 12.62 -11.91
N LYS A 100 -6.11 11.80 -11.53
CA LYS A 100 -7.33 12.27 -10.89
C LYS A 100 -7.26 12.32 -9.36
N TYR A 101 -6.58 11.37 -8.72
CA TYR A 101 -6.69 11.16 -7.28
C TYR A 101 -5.36 11.22 -6.51
N THR A 102 -4.25 11.57 -7.16
CA THR A 102 -2.93 11.66 -6.49
C THR A 102 -2.99 12.48 -5.21
N GLY A 103 -3.71 13.61 -5.19
CA GLY A 103 -3.86 14.46 -4.01
C GLY A 103 -4.65 13.86 -2.83
N LEU A 104 -5.26 12.68 -3.01
CA LEU A 104 -5.95 11.96 -1.93
C LEU A 104 -5.03 10.95 -1.22
N TRP A 105 -3.94 10.53 -1.84
CA TRP A 105 -2.98 9.68 -1.17
C TRP A 105 -2.17 10.52 -0.18
N PRO A 106 -1.97 10.02 1.06
CA PRO A 106 -1.14 10.71 2.02
C PRO A 106 0.27 10.88 1.44
N ALA A 107 0.81 12.09 1.53
CA ALA A 107 2.20 12.33 1.21
C ALA A 107 3.04 11.47 2.15
N ALA A 108 3.80 10.55 1.58
CA ALA A 108 4.82 9.83 2.32
C ALA A 108 6.01 10.79 2.49
N GLU A 109 5.94 11.69 3.46
CA GLU A 109 7.11 12.51 3.80
C GLU A 109 8.25 11.57 4.23
N ASP A 110 9.37 11.63 3.50
CA ASP A 110 10.70 11.03 3.74
C ASP A 110 10.82 9.56 4.23
N THR A 111 9.79 8.74 4.08
CA THR A 111 9.89 7.29 4.37
C THR A 111 10.71 6.51 3.34
N THR A 112 10.94 7.08 2.15
CA THR A 112 11.71 6.44 1.08
C THR A 112 13.17 6.24 1.45
N ALA A 113 13.80 7.25 2.06
CA ALA A 113 15.18 7.14 2.55
C ALA A 113 15.30 6.05 3.63
N ALA A 114 14.38 6.04 4.60
CA ALA A 114 14.35 5.03 5.65
C ALA A 114 14.10 3.61 5.11
N ALA A 115 13.23 3.45 4.12
CA ALA A 115 12.97 2.16 3.49
C ALA A 115 14.20 1.62 2.73
N ILE A 116 14.93 2.48 2.03
CA ILE A 116 16.17 2.09 1.35
C ILE A 116 17.28 1.78 2.37
N GLU A 117 17.41 2.58 3.42
CA GLU A 117 18.36 2.32 4.51
C GLU A 117 18.11 0.97 5.17
N GLN A 118 16.84 0.59 5.40
CA GLN A 118 16.50 -0.72 5.95
C GLN A 118 17.00 -1.87 5.05
N VAL A 119 16.68 -1.82 3.75
CA VAL A 119 17.08 -2.87 2.80
C VAL A 119 18.61 -2.96 2.69
N LEU A 120 19.29 -1.81 2.66
CA LEU A 120 20.73 -1.75 2.52
C LEU A 120 21.46 -2.14 3.82
N GLY A 121 20.89 -1.80 4.98
CA GLY A 121 21.37 -2.20 6.30
C GLY A 121 21.27 -3.71 6.54
N GLU A 122 20.16 -4.34 6.13
CA GLU A 122 20.00 -5.80 6.15
C GLU A 122 21.04 -6.51 5.25
N ALA A 123 21.31 -5.98 4.06
CA ALA A 123 22.36 -6.50 3.19
C ALA A 123 23.78 -6.33 3.79
N GLY A 124 24.04 -5.16 4.40
CA GLY A 124 25.33 -4.84 5.01
C GLY A 124 25.62 -5.60 6.31
N THR A 125 24.61 -5.97 7.07
CA THR A 125 24.74 -6.83 8.25
C THR A 125 25.06 -8.26 7.85
N ALA A 126 24.33 -8.83 6.88
CA ALA A 126 24.62 -10.15 6.34
C ALA A 126 26.06 -10.29 5.79
N ALA A 127 26.56 -9.27 5.09
CA ALA A 127 27.94 -9.26 4.60
C ALA A 127 28.99 -9.19 5.73
N ARG A 128 28.74 -8.40 6.79
CA ARG A 128 29.63 -8.34 7.96
C ARG A 128 29.66 -9.66 8.72
N ASP A 129 28.50 -10.30 8.88
CA ASP A 129 28.40 -11.58 9.58
C ASP A 129 29.12 -12.70 8.83
N LEU A 130 28.98 -12.75 7.50
CA LEU A 130 29.73 -13.66 6.64
C LEU A 130 31.25 -13.44 6.75
N MET A 131 31.70 -12.18 6.70
CA MET A 131 33.11 -11.85 6.87
C MET A 131 33.63 -12.26 8.25
N ALA A 132 32.87 -11.96 9.31
CA ALA A 132 33.24 -12.32 10.68
C ALA A 132 33.25 -13.84 10.90
N ALA A 133 32.37 -14.60 10.24
CA ALA A 133 32.39 -16.06 10.26
C ALA A 133 33.60 -16.62 9.49
N ALA A 134 33.96 -16.05 8.34
CA ALA A 134 35.12 -16.45 7.57
C ALA A 134 36.44 -16.21 8.34
N ILE A 135 36.58 -15.05 9.00
CA ILE A 135 37.74 -14.74 9.85
C ILE A 135 37.84 -15.72 11.02
N ARG A 136 36.72 -16.00 11.71
CA ARG A 136 36.70 -16.98 12.82
C ARG A 136 37.15 -18.37 12.35
N LYS A 137 36.62 -18.85 11.23
CA LYS A 137 37.02 -20.13 10.65
C LYS A 137 38.50 -20.16 10.25
N ALA A 138 39.02 -19.06 9.71
CA ALA A 138 40.44 -18.95 9.37
C ALA A 138 41.34 -18.96 10.62
N LEU A 139 40.90 -18.32 11.71
CA LEU A 139 41.59 -18.33 13.00
C LEU A 139 41.60 -19.73 13.65
N GLU A 140 40.51 -20.49 13.58
CA GLU A 140 40.46 -21.88 14.06
C GLU A 140 41.35 -22.84 13.25
N ALA A 141 41.55 -22.56 11.96
CA ALA A 141 42.37 -23.39 11.08
C ALA A 141 43.89 -23.09 11.18
N LEU A 142 44.29 -22.05 11.92
CA LEU A 142 45.70 -21.73 12.10
C LEU A 142 46.35 -22.73 13.08
N PRO A 143 47.53 -23.29 12.76
CA PRO A 143 48.27 -24.12 13.70
C PRO A 143 48.62 -23.28 14.94
N PRO A 144 48.73 -23.90 16.13
CA PRO A 144 49.09 -23.18 17.35
C PRO A 144 50.40 -22.45 17.11
N LEU A 145 50.34 -21.12 17.19
CA LEU A 145 51.51 -20.27 17.09
C LEU A 145 52.46 -20.67 18.22
N THR A 146 53.53 -21.38 17.86
CA THR A 146 54.67 -21.57 18.75
C THR A 146 55.34 -20.21 18.87
N LEU A 147 54.92 -19.42 19.85
CA LEU A 147 55.60 -18.18 20.19
C LEU A 147 57.03 -18.54 20.62
N PRO A 148 58.05 -17.83 20.11
CA PRO A 148 59.38 -17.95 20.67
C PRO A 148 59.31 -17.61 22.15
N VAL A 149 60.02 -18.37 22.99
CA VAL A 149 60.05 -18.27 24.48
C VAL A 149 60.35 -16.84 24.99
N GLN A 150 60.82 -15.95 24.12
CA GLN A 150 61.10 -14.54 24.38
C GLN A 150 59.85 -13.66 24.51
N CYS A 151 58.66 -14.14 24.10
CA CYS A 151 57.39 -13.43 24.26
C CYS A 151 56.55 -13.98 25.44
N ALA A 152 57.19 -14.48 26.49
CA ALA A 152 56.48 -14.72 27.74
C ALA A 152 55.80 -13.41 28.18
N PRO A 153 54.50 -13.41 28.50
CA PRO A 153 53.87 -12.22 29.05
C PRO A 153 54.68 -11.84 30.29
N VAL A 154 55.22 -10.62 30.30
CA VAL A 154 55.72 -10.00 31.51
C VAL A 154 54.49 -9.83 32.39
N VAL A 155 54.24 -10.83 33.24
CA VAL A 155 53.26 -10.73 34.32
C VAL A 155 53.89 -9.72 35.29
N PRO A 156 53.31 -8.52 35.48
CA PRO A 156 53.81 -7.60 36.48
C PRO A 156 53.78 -8.32 37.83
N SER A 157 54.94 -8.41 38.47
CA SER A 157 55.09 -9.00 39.79
C SER A 157 54.13 -8.30 40.75
N GLN A 158 53.27 -9.08 41.41
CA GLN A 158 52.37 -8.52 42.40
C GLN A 158 53.18 -7.84 43.50
N PRO A 159 52.88 -6.57 43.86
CA PRO A 159 53.50 -5.94 45.01
C PRO A 159 53.15 -6.76 46.25
N GLY A 160 54.18 -7.20 46.96
CA GLY A 160 54.09 -8.10 48.10
C GLY A 160 53.03 -7.66 49.12
N ARG A 161 52.22 -8.62 49.55
CA ARG A 161 51.41 -8.50 50.77
C ARG A 161 52.35 -8.17 51.93
N ARG A 162 52.30 -6.92 52.41
CA ARG A 162 52.78 -6.59 53.75
C ARG A 162 51.87 -7.32 54.74
N THR A 163 52.44 -8.27 55.45
CA THR A 163 51.84 -8.83 56.66
C THR A 163 51.63 -7.69 57.66
N PRO A 164 50.43 -7.50 58.23
CA PRO A 164 50.26 -6.59 59.34
C PRO A 164 50.94 -7.19 60.58
N VAL A 165 51.88 -6.44 61.13
CA VAL A 165 52.45 -6.65 62.47
C VAL A 165 51.31 -6.44 63.48
N ALA A 166 51.13 -7.43 64.36
CA ALA A 166 50.24 -7.34 65.50
C ALA A 166 50.80 -6.36 66.54
N ALA A 167 49.94 -5.46 67.01
CA ALA A 167 50.07 -4.69 68.25
C ALA A 167 48.66 -4.46 68.81
#